data_AF-A0A1D8PJQ8-F1
#
_entry.id   AF-A0A1D8PJQ8-F1
#
_cell.length_a   1.000
_cell.length_b   1.000
_cell.length_c   1.000
_cell.angle_alpha   90.00
_cell.angle_beta   90.00
_cell.angle_gamma   90.00
#
_symmetry.space_group_name_H-M   'P 1'
#
loop_
_entity.id
_entity.type
_entity.pdbx_description
1 polymer ?
#
loop_
_entity_poly.entity_id
_entity_poly.type
_entity_poly.pdbx_seq_one_letter_code
_entity_poly.pdbx_strand_id
1 'polypeptide(L)'
;MCLLSQENKVGAGKKKRNYHHQFCYIPTYMVVITNNMTDAFDLNYLFINQLAFTFNKYISSSSSNIPKSSISNTAKQCLDYMKQYEIIHPIAETLIDYLSKEDRLQSDYSTQWIESTRLMNNSYLEQAREEIKQVLETSMQSLHTNKAEKLFSKIRRAIAITIVQTSYEVGLSLLNNYVAVVDISTQPKTKEQLVSNSYVEYLFYQYVLHIFSSIWFPSYDNEFHRYNLSQRQFPGRYETKTNVTSNSFKTLDQIYSKALNYYQKNELLFGQYDNETRYFWAIKLFNLSLLFKQFKLCEFYDQFIGFFLIEKEPLNFLVDDLQMLLSNLLVIFGITTIFLKPFNELTLMKLDKDDALIDLFTDVPESLEFQLYNSVMIPLAKCQFKQVIVQLQNETFVAELAAQLEYNLPVAFRNASGTNSSSLINYMASIIDYKNFFVILTSSRQISRLQMLELMGHDTTDDRSATKLTNDLIGVIVALDLQKYGIYYDANNQMFVNNETTKDSNADDVAKLQENIDDLKNELRAESLATKMTALLLDKYYR
;
A
#
# COMPACT_ATOMS: atom_id res chain seq x y z
N MET A 1 -39.94 63.89 19.67
CA MET A 1 -39.52 64.94 18.72
C MET A 1 -40.58 64.99 17.64
N CYS A 2 -41.07 66.19 17.36
CA CYS A 2 -42.37 66.45 16.75
C CYS A 2 -42.26 66.60 15.21
N LEU A 3 -43.41 66.40 14.55
CA LEU A 3 -43.88 67.03 13.31
C LEU A 3 -43.68 66.31 11.95
N LEU A 4 -44.82 65.78 11.49
CA LEU A 4 -45.52 66.13 10.24
C LEU A 4 -44.78 65.97 8.90
N SER A 5 -45.30 65.07 8.06
CA SER A 5 -46.00 65.51 6.84
C SER A 5 -46.91 64.40 6.28
N GLN A 6 -48.22 64.59 6.47
CA GLN A 6 -49.22 64.10 5.53
C GLN A 6 -49.33 65.12 4.40
N GLU A 7 -49.10 64.72 3.16
CA GLU A 7 -49.63 65.31 1.93
C GLU A 7 -49.31 64.31 0.80
N ASN A 8 -50.10 64.09 -0.23
CA ASN A 8 -51.51 64.25 -0.51
C ASN A 8 -51.68 63.50 -1.86
N LYS A 9 -52.91 63.10 -2.20
CA LYS A 9 -53.42 63.15 -3.59
C LYS A 9 -52.77 62.26 -4.67
N VAL A 10 -53.50 61.23 -5.11
CA VAL A 10 -54.38 61.25 -6.30
C VAL A 10 -54.53 59.82 -6.85
N GLY A 11 -55.77 59.34 -6.81
CA GLY A 11 -56.50 58.95 -8.02
C GLY A 11 -55.96 57.82 -8.88
N ALA A 12 -56.71 56.73 -8.82
CA ALA A 12 -57.32 56.05 -9.97
C ALA A 12 -56.39 55.41 -11.01
N GLY A 13 -56.50 54.08 -11.14
CA GLY A 13 -56.19 53.42 -12.40
C GLY A 13 -55.69 52.01 -12.24
N LYS A 14 -56.63 51.07 -12.16
CA LYS A 14 -56.40 49.63 -12.35
C LYS A 14 -55.59 49.41 -13.64
N LYS A 15 -54.32 49.02 -13.52
CA LYS A 15 -53.60 48.26 -14.54
C LYS A 15 -53.08 46.97 -13.90
N LYS A 16 -53.87 45.90 -14.05
CA LYS A 16 -53.39 44.51 -13.88
C LYS A 16 -52.27 44.30 -14.90
N ARG A 17 -51.01 44.35 -14.44
CA ARG A 17 -49.87 43.84 -15.22
C ARG A 17 -49.71 42.37 -14.89
N ASN A 18 -50.10 41.54 -15.86
CA ASN A 18 -49.76 40.12 -15.88
C ASN A 18 -48.24 39.97 -15.99
N TYR A 19 -47.57 39.65 -14.89
CA TYR A 19 -46.21 39.12 -14.95
C TYR A 19 -46.31 37.61 -15.10
N HIS A 20 -46.32 37.15 -16.35
CA HIS A 20 -45.93 35.77 -16.68
C HIS A 20 -44.41 35.66 -16.53
N HIS A 21 -43.95 35.36 -15.31
CA HIS A 21 -42.67 34.67 -15.16
C HIS A 21 -42.99 33.18 -15.10
N GLN A 22 -42.91 32.54 -16.28
CA GLN A 22 -42.70 31.11 -16.40
C GLN A 22 -41.44 30.76 -15.60
N PHE A 23 -41.62 30.29 -14.38
CA PHE A 23 -40.60 29.54 -13.69
C PHE A 23 -40.41 28.25 -14.49
N CYS A 24 -39.21 28.09 -15.08
CA CYS A 24 -38.76 26.82 -15.59
C CYS A 24 -38.85 25.79 -14.45
N TYR A 25 -39.86 24.93 -14.53
CA TYR A 25 -39.91 23.68 -13.80
C TYR A 25 -38.68 22.86 -14.23
N ILE A 26 -37.66 22.79 -13.38
CA ILE A 26 -36.68 21.71 -13.45
C ILE A 26 -37.39 20.51 -12.82
N PRO A 27 -37.73 19.47 -13.60
CA PRO A 27 -38.41 18.30 -13.06
C PRO A 27 -37.50 17.68 -12.01
N THR A 28 -37.97 17.61 -10.78
CA THR A 28 -37.36 16.80 -9.73
C THR A 28 -37.52 15.35 -10.17
N TYR A 29 -36.56 14.84 -10.95
CA TYR A 29 -36.41 13.41 -11.11
C TYR A 29 -36.21 12.88 -9.69
N MET A 30 -37.20 12.16 -9.16
CA MET A 30 -36.96 11.22 -8.06
C MET A 30 -35.96 10.22 -8.63
N VAL A 31 -34.67 10.48 -8.42
CA VAL A 31 -33.63 9.50 -8.64
C VAL A 31 -33.91 8.40 -7.62
N VAL A 32 -34.47 7.28 -8.08
CA VAL A 32 -34.50 6.05 -7.31
C VAL A 32 -33.05 5.61 -7.22
N ILE A 33 -32.35 5.98 -6.14
CA ILE A 33 -30.96 5.59 -5.93
C ILE A 33 -30.98 4.14 -5.47
N THR A 34 -30.59 3.22 -6.34
CA THR A 34 -30.52 1.79 -6.03
C THR A 34 -29.25 1.48 -5.25
N ASN A 35 -29.34 0.65 -4.21
CA ASN A 35 -28.18 0.07 -3.55
C ASN A 35 -27.58 -1.00 -4.48
N ASN A 36 -26.70 -0.61 -5.40
CA ASN A 36 -26.09 -1.54 -6.36
C ASN A 36 -24.94 -2.40 -5.77
N MET A 37 -24.66 -2.33 -4.45
CA MET A 37 -23.81 -3.30 -3.76
C MET A 37 -24.66 -4.52 -3.39
N THR A 38 -24.68 -5.53 -4.26
CA THR A 38 -25.49 -6.75 -4.11
C THR A 38 -24.88 -7.77 -3.16
N ASP A 39 -23.55 -7.88 -3.12
CA ASP A 39 -22.84 -8.64 -2.08
C ASP A 39 -22.61 -7.75 -0.85
N ALA A 40 -22.85 -8.31 0.32
CA ALA A 40 -22.57 -7.65 1.59
C ALA A 40 -21.07 -7.44 1.79
N PHE A 41 -20.22 -8.29 1.21
CA PHE A 41 -18.76 -8.15 1.23
C PHE A 41 -18.24 -7.94 -0.19
N ASP A 42 -18.26 -6.69 -0.64
CA ASP A 42 -17.61 -6.28 -1.88
C ASP A 42 -16.72 -5.06 -1.61
N LEU A 43 -15.42 -5.24 -1.77
CA LEU A 43 -14.39 -4.27 -1.44
C LEU A 43 -13.62 -3.77 -2.66
N ASN A 44 -13.98 -4.19 -3.89
CA ASN A 44 -13.15 -3.86 -5.05
C ASN A 44 -13.17 -2.36 -5.40
N TYR A 45 -14.13 -1.59 -4.89
CA TYR A 45 -14.09 -0.12 -5.00
C TYR A 45 -12.83 0.50 -4.37
N LEU A 46 -12.16 -0.20 -3.44
CA LEU A 46 -10.89 0.24 -2.85
C LEU A 46 -9.72 0.23 -3.86
N PHE A 47 -9.80 -0.57 -4.94
CA PHE A 47 -8.84 -0.53 -6.04
C PHE A 47 -8.78 0.85 -6.71
N ILE A 48 -9.89 1.60 -6.73
CA ILE A 48 -9.99 2.84 -7.52
C ILE A 48 -8.89 3.83 -7.12
N ASN A 49 -8.62 4.00 -5.81
CA ASN A 49 -7.57 4.91 -5.34
C ASN A 49 -6.16 4.41 -5.67
N GLN A 50 -5.93 3.09 -5.60
CA GLN A 50 -4.65 2.48 -5.95
C GLN A 50 -4.37 2.60 -7.46
N LEU A 51 -5.37 2.32 -8.31
CA LEU A 51 -5.28 2.46 -9.75
C LEU A 51 -5.10 3.93 -10.14
N ALA A 52 -5.82 4.83 -9.48
CA ALA A 52 -5.66 6.28 -9.68
C ALA A 52 -4.24 6.75 -9.33
N PHE A 53 -3.68 6.27 -8.21
CA PHE A 53 -2.31 6.54 -7.83
C PHE A 53 -1.32 6.00 -8.87
N THR A 54 -1.47 4.73 -9.26
CA THR A 54 -0.61 4.05 -10.23
C THR A 54 -0.61 4.76 -11.59
N PHE A 55 -1.80 5.10 -12.10
CA PHE A 55 -1.95 5.88 -13.33
C PHE A 55 -1.24 7.23 -13.24
N ASN A 56 -1.46 7.99 -12.16
CA ASN A 56 -0.81 9.27 -11.97
C ASN A 56 0.72 9.15 -11.93
N LYS A 57 1.23 8.07 -11.34
CA LYS A 57 2.68 7.78 -11.34
C LYS A 57 3.19 7.50 -12.75
N TYR A 58 2.53 6.63 -13.50
CA TYR A 58 2.89 6.32 -14.88
C TYR A 58 2.93 7.54 -15.80
N ILE A 59 1.95 8.44 -15.72
CA ILE A 59 1.97 9.66 -16.55
C ILE A 59 3.02 10.68 -16.09
N SER A 60 3.36 10.68 -14.80
CA SER A 60 4.36 11.59 -14.24
C SER A 60 5.80 11.14 -14.51
N SER A 61 6.02 9.84 -14.72
CA SER A 61 7.30 9.25 -15.10
C SER A 61 7.51 9.35 -16.61
N SER A 62 7.49 10.56 -17.16
CA SER A 62 7.62 10.81 -18.61
C SER A 62 8.92 10.27 -19.24
N SER A 63 9.95 9.98 -18.43
CA SER A 63 11.20 9.36 -18.86
C SER A 63 11.20 7.83 -18.84
N SER A 64 10.16 7.19 -18.28
CA SER A 64 10.13 5.73 -18.13
C SER A 64 9.62 5.05 -19.41
N ASN A 65 10.28 3.98 -19.84
CA ASN A 65 9.87 3.13 -20.98
C ASN A 65 8.65 2.24 -20.65
N ILE A 66 7.69 2.75 -19.86
CA ILE A 66 6.49 2.01 -19.50
C ILE A 66 5.62 1.84 -20.76
N PRO A 67 5.17 0.63 -21.08
CA PRO A 67 4.30 0.41 -22.22
C PRO A 67 3.02 1.25 -22.11
N LYS A 68 2.69 1.99 -23.17
CA LYS A 68 1.44 2.76 -23.26
C LYS A 68 0.19 1.89 -23.03
N SER A 69 0.28 0.60 -23.38
CA SER A 69 -0.76 -0.39 -23.10
C SER A 69 -1.03 -0.53 -21.61
N SER A 70 0.00 -0.63 -20.76
CA SER A 70 -0.13 -0.76 -19.30
C SER A 70 -0.80 0.48 -18.69
N ILE A 71 -0.43 1.68 -19.17
CA ILE A 71 -1.04 2.95 -18.73
C ILE A 71 -2.53 3.00 -19.12
N SER A 72 -2.83 2.66 -20.38
CA SER A 72 -4.20 2.63 -20.90
C SER A 72 -5.07 1.60 -20.17
N ASN A 73 -4.53 0.40 -19.88
CA ASN A 73 -5.23 -0.65 -19.17
C ASN A 73 -5.55 -0.23 -17.73
N THR A 74 -4.60 0.38 -17.03
CA THR A 74 -4.80 0.94 -15.68
C THR A 74 -5.90 2.00 -15.69
N ALA A 75 -5.86 2.91 -16.67
CA ALA A 75 -6.87 3.96 -16.81
C ALA A 75 -8.27 3.39 -17.07
N LYS A 76 -8.36 2.41 -17.97
CA LYS A 76 -9.62 1.75 -18.30
C LYS A 76 -10.18 0.98 -17.11
N GLN A 77 -9.37 0.16 -16.43
CA GLN A 77 -9.79 -0.61 -15.26
C GLN A 77 -10.29 0.31 -14.14
N CYS A 78 -9.66 1.47 -13.95
CA CYS A 78 -10.11 2.47 -12.98
C CYS A 78 -11.50 3.02 -13.33
N LEU A 79 -11.76 3.35 -14.60
CA LEU A 79 -13.08 3.80 -15.08
C LEU A 79 -14.13 2.68 -15.02
N ASP A 80 -13.76 1.44 -15.36
CA ASP A 80 -14.64 0.27 -15.31
C ASP A 80 -15.15 0.07 -13.87
N TYR A 81 -14.28 0.14 -12.86
CA TYR A 81 -14.68 0.08 -11.45
C TYR A 81 -15.53 1.28 -11.02
N MET A 82 -15.17 2.51 -11.42
CA MET A 82 -15.99 3.69 -11.13
C MET A 82 -17.41 3.55 -11.69
N LYS A 83 -17.55 2.94 -12.87
CA LYS A 83 -18.83 2.66 -13.50
C LYS A 83 -19.59 1.53 -12.80
N GLN A 84 -18.93 0.43 -12.46
CA GLN A 84 -19.53 -0.69 -11.73
C GLN A 84 -20.13 -0.24 -10.40
N TYR A 85 -19.40 0.58 -9.64
CA TYR A 85 -19.87 1.07 -8.35
C TYR A 85 -20.72 2.34 -8.44
N GLU A 86 -20.75 3.02 -9.58
CA GLU A 86 -21.34 4.36 -9.77
C GLU A 86 -20.72 5.41 -8.82
N ILE A 87 -19.40 5.36 -8.64
CA ILE A 87 -18.65 6.27 -7.78
C ILE A 87 -17.52 6.90 -8.57
N ILE A 88 -17.44 8.23 -8.56
CA ILE A 88 -16.46 8.97 -9.37
C ILE A 88 -15.30 9.44 -8.50
N HIS A 89 -14.08 8.97 -8.82
CA HIS A 89 -12.85 9.53 -8.26
C HIS A 89 -12.55 10.91 -8.87
N PRO A 90 -11.87 11.81 -8.15
CA PRO A 90 -11.50 13.13 -8.68
C PRO A 90 -10.59 13.16 -9.93
N ILE A 91 -10.04 12.02 -10.36
CA ILE A 91 -9.16 11.94 -11.54
C ILE A 91 -9.90 11.53 -12.82
N ALA A 92 -11.21 11.26 -12.74
CA ALA A 92 -11.98 10.68 -13.83
C ALA A 92 -11.84 11.46 -15.15
N GLU A 93 -11.86 12.79 -15.11
CA GLU A 93 -11.67 13.62 -16.30
C GLU A 93 -10.29 13.45 -16.93
N THR A 94 -9.25 13.28 -16.10
CA THR A 94 -7.87 13.06 -16.58
C THR A 94 -7.75 11.69 -17.25
N LEU A 95 -8.41 10.66 -16.71
CA LEU A 95 -8.46 9.33 -17.31
C LEU A 95 -9.13 9.37 -18.70
N ILE A 96 -10.29 10.03 -18.79
CA ILE A 96 -11.02 10.18 -20.06
C ILE A 96 -10.18 10.97 -21.08
N ASP A 97 -9.57 12.09 -20.67
CA ASP A 97 -8.73 12.90 -21.56
C ASP A 97 -7.54 12.09 -22.09
N TYR A 98 -6.86 11.32 -21.24
CA TYR A 98 -5.77 10.43 -21.66
C TYR A 98 -6.23 9.37 -22.66
N LEU A 99 -7.30 8.63 -22.35
CA LEU A 99 -7.82 7.57 -23.23
C LEU A 99 -8.36 8.12 -24.55
N SER A 100 -8.90 9.34 -24.55
CA SER A 100 -9.37 10.02 -25.77
C SER A 100 -8.22 10.38 -26.71
N LYS A 101 -7.05 10.76 -26.17
CA LYS A 101 -5.85 11.08 -26.95
C LYS A 101 -5.18 9.86 -27.57
N GLU A 102 -5.35 8.69 -26.96
CA GLU A 102 -4.80 7.43 -27.45
C GLU A 102 -5.82 6.64 -28.31
N ASP A 103 -6.95 7.24 -28.69
CA ASP A 103 -8.04 6.61 -29.47
C ASP A 103 -8.57 5.29 -28.86
N ARG A 104 -8.53 5.18 -27.53
CA ARG A 104 -8.96 3.99 -26.75
C ARG A 104 -10.19 4.25 -25.89
N LEU A 105 -10.78 5.44 -25.97
CA LEU A 105 -11.97 5.80 -25.21
C LEU A 105 -13.20 5.03 -25.71
N GLN A 106 -13.87 4.30 -24.82
CA GLN A 106 -15.16 3.69 -25.11
C GLN A 106 -16.29 4.73 -25.00
N SER A 107 -17.35 4.58 -25.79
CA SER A 107 -18.52 5.47 -25.83
C SER A 107 -19.22 5.67 -24.48
N ASP A 108 -19.01 4.71 -23.58
CA ASP A 108 -19.62 4.62 -22.28
C ASP A 108 -19.11 5.67 -21.28
N TYR A 109 -17.93 6.24 -21.53
CA TYR A 109 -17.28 7.19 -20.66
C TYR A 109 -17.41 8.60 -21.22
N SER A 110 -18.18 9.45 -20.54
CA SER A 110 -18.41 10.84 -20.95
C SER A 110 -18.36 11.79 -19.76
N THR A 111 -18.10 13.07 -20.05
CA THR A 111 -18.19 14.15 -19.05
C THR A 111 -19.58 14.22 -18.42
N GLN A 112 -20.63 13.97 -19.22
CA GLN A 112 -22.00 13.94 -18.72
C GLN A 112 -22.25 12.81 -17.71
N TRP A 113 -21.64 11.63 -17.92
CA TRP A 113 -21.70 10.52 -16.96
C TRP A 113 -20.98 10.86 -15.65
N ILE A 114 -19.82 11.51 -15.71
CA ILE A 114 -19.11 11.98 -14.51
C ILE A 114 -20.00 12.96 -13.72
N GLU A 115 -20.57 13.97 -14.39
CA GLU A 115 -21.42 14.98 -13.75
C GLU A 115 -22.68 14.38 -13.12
N SER A 116 -23.40 13.52 -13.85
CA SER A 116 -24.62 12.89 -13.34
C SER A 116 -24.35 11.98 -12.14
N THR A 117 -23.26 11.21 -12.20
CA THR A 117 -22.87 10.29 -11.12
C THR A 117 -22.39 11.07 -9.88
N ARG A 118 -21.66 12.18 -10.06
CA ARG A 118 -21.29 13.07 -8.93
C ARG A 118 -22.50 13.67 -8.24
N LEU A 119 -23.49 14.15 -9.01
CA LEU A 119 -24.74 14.68 -8.46
C LEU A 119 -25.50 13.61 -7.67
N MET A 120 -25.57 12.38 -8.19
CA MET A 120 -26.18 11.24 -7.50
C MET A 120 -25.45 10.94 -6.17
N ASN A 121 -24.12 10.86 -6.19
CA ASN A 121 -23.31 10.60 -5.01
C ASN A 121 -23.47 11.67 -3.93
N ASN A 122 -23.42 12.94 -4.32
CA ASN A 122 -23.62 14.06 -3.39
C ASN A 122 -25.03 14.02 -2.77
N SER A 123 -26.06 13.76 -3.58
CA SER A 123 -27.43 13.59 -3.09
C SER A 123 -27.53 12.44 -2.08
N TYR A 124 -26.89 11.31 -2.35
CA TYR A 124 -26.88 10.16 -1.45
C TYR A 124 -26.18 10.47 -0.12
N LEU A 125 -25.02 11.14 -0.16
CA LEU A 125 -24.29 11.56 1.04
C LEU A 125 -25.13 12.50 1.92
N GLU A 126 -25.80 13.49 1.32
CA GLU A 126 -26.69 14.40 2.05
C GLU A 126 -27.88 13.64 2.67
N GLN A 127 -28.49 12.71 1.94
CA GLN A 127 -29.56 11.88 2.48
C GLN A 127 -29.09 10.99 3.64
N ALA A 128 -27.86 10.46 3.60
CA ALA A 128 -27.31 9.67 4.69
C ALA A 128 -27.03 10.53 5.93
N ARG A 129 -26.45 11.73 5.74
CA ARG A 129 -26.21 12.71 6.81
C ARG A 129 -27.51 13.13 7.50
N GLU A 130 -28.52 13.48 6.72
CA GLU A 130 -29.81 13.93 7.25
C GLU A 130 -30.53 12.81 8.01
N GLU A 131 -30.47 11.55 7.55
CA GLU A 131 -31.08 10.43 8.27
C GLU A 131 -30.40 10.16 9.62
N ILE A 132 -29.07 10.19 9.68
CA ILE A 132 -28.32 10.06 10.95
C ILE A 132 -28.68 11.21 11.89
N LYS A 133 -28.74 12.44 11.38
CA LYS A 133 -29.11 13.62 12.16
C LYS A 133 -30.52 13.50 12.73
N GLN A 134 -31.50 13.08 11.92
CA GLN A 134 -32.87 12.86 12.39
C GLN A 134 -32.92 11.79 13.48
N VAL A 135 -32.15 10.70 13.36
CA VAL A 135 -32.05 9.70 14.44
C VAL A 135 -31.45 10.31 15.70
N LEU A 136 -30.32 11.03 15.60
CA LEU A 136 -29.66 11.69 16.74
C LEU A 136 -30.61 12.67 17.46
N GLU A 137 -31.45 13.39 16.73
CA GLU A 137 -32.38 14.37 17.29
C GLU A 137 -33.65 13.74 17.87
N THR A 138 -34.11 12.61 17.33
CA THR A 138 -35.39 11.98 17.73
C THR A 138 -35.25 10.84 18.73
N SER A 139 -34.07 10.21 18.82
CA SER A 139 -33.86 9.03 19.64
C SER A 139 -33.25 9.37 21.01
N MET A 140 -34.00 9.12 22.09
CA MET A 140 -33.45 9.09 23.47
C MET A 140 -32.84 7.73 23.82
N GLN A 141 -33.11 6.70 23.02
CA GLN A 141 -32.68 5.32 23.22
C GLN A 141 -32.05 4.79 21.94
N SER A 142 -31.17 3.78 22.06
CA SER A 142 -30.52 3.11 20.94
C SER A 142 -31.55 2.63 19.90
N LEU A 143 -31.19 2.74 18.61
CA LEU A 143 -32.01 2.24 17.51
C LEU A 143 -32.35 0.74 17.66
N HIS A 144 -33.58 0.36 17.30
CA HIS A 144 -33.94 -1.06 17.14
C HIS A 144 -33.10 -1.71 16.03
N THR A 145 -32.75 -2.99 16.18
CA THR A 145 -31.87 -3.77 15.30
C THR A 145 -32.19 -3.60 13.80
N ASN A 146 -33.46 -3.78 13.39
CA ASN A 146 -33.85 -3.64 11.98
C ASN A 146 -33.63 -2.23 11.39
N LYS A 147 -33.72 -1.17 12.22
CA LYS A 147 -33.43 0.20 11.77
C LYS A 147 -31.91 0.44 11.74
N ALA A 148 -31.18 -0.10 12.71
CA ALA A 148 -29.72 -0.02 12.76
C ALA A 148 -29.07 -0.70 11.54
N GLU A 149 -29.55 -1.88 11.13
CA GLU A 149 -29.06 -2.60 9.95
C GLU A 149 -29.30 -1.82 8.64
N LYS A 150 -30.50 -1.25 8.47
CA LYS A 150 -30.84 -0.42 7.31
C LYS A 150 -30.00 0.85 7.24
N LEU A 151 -29.84 1.52 8.39
CA LEU A 151 -28.99 2.70 8.49
C LEU A 151 -27.53 2.34 8.17
N PHE A 152 -27.03 1.23 8.70
CA PHE A 152 -25.66 0.79 8.45
C PHE A 152 -25.41 0.46 6.98
N SER A 153 -26.38 -0.19 6.31
CA SER A 153 -26.31 -0.48 4.86
C SER A 153 -26.21 0.80 4.03
N LYS A 154 -26.94 1.85 4.43
CA LYS A 154 -26.84 3.18 3.79
C LYS A 154 -25.48 3.83 4.06
N ILE A 155 -24.99 3.72 5.28
CA ILE A 155 -23.69 4.26 5.69
C ILE A 155 -22.54 3.55 5.00
N ARG A 156 -22.63 2.23 4.78
CA ARG A 156 -21.66 1.43 4.00
C ARG A 156 -21.41 2.04 2.62
N ARG A 157 -22.49 2.26 1.85
CA ARG A 157 -22.44 2.90 0.54
C ARG A 157 -21.87 4.32 0.62
N ALA A 158 -22.30 5.10 1.62
CA ALA A 158 -21.78 6.45 1.83
C ALA A 158 -20.27 6.45 2.12
N ILE A 159 -19.77 5.51 2.92
CA ILE A 159 -18.34 5.35 3.19
C ILE A 159 -17.57 5.01 1.92
N ALA A 160 -18.05 4.06 1.11
CA ALA A 160 -17.43 3.73 -0.17
C ALA A 160 -17.31 4.97 -1.07
N ILE A 161 -18.38 5.79 -1.15
CA ILE A 161 -18.36 7.07 -1.86
C ILE A 161 -17.26 7.98 -1.31
N THR A 162 -17.21 8.18 0.01
CA THR A 162 -16.21 9.07 0.61
C THR A 162 -14.76 8.60 0.45
N ILE A 163 -14.52 7.28 0.44
CA ILE A 163 -13.18 6.71 0.23
C ILE A 163 -12.71 7.00 -1.20
N VAL A 164 -13.54 6.68 -2.20
CA VAL A 164 -13.20 6.87 -3.61
C VAL A 164 -13.12 8.36 -3.97
N GLN A 165 -13.95 9.20 -3.34
CA GLN A 165 -13.88 10.65 -3.52
C GLN A 165 -12.73 11.28 -2.74
N THR A 166 -12.00 10.51 -1.91
CA THR A 166 -10.91 10.95 -1.03
C THR A 166 -11.33 11.99 0.03
N SER A 167 -12.61 12.01 0.38
CA SER A 167 -13.21 12.84 1.45
C SER A 167 -13.26 12.05 2.76
N TYR A 168 -12.11 11.56 3.22
CA TYR A 168 -12.04 10.59 4.33
C TYR A 168 -12.59 11.10 5.66
N GLU A 169 -12.42 12.40 5.95
CA GLU A 169 -12.94 13.02 7.18
C GLU A 169 -14.47 13.00 7.23
N VAL A 170 -15.13 13.12 6.07
CA VAL A 170 -16.58 12.94 5.97
C VAL A 170 -16.97 11.50 6.31
N GLY A 171 -16.25 10.52 5.77
CA GLY A 171 -16.47 9.10 6.06
C GLY A 171 -16.30 8.78 7.55
N LEU A 172 -15.24 9.31 8.17
CA LEU A 172 -15.00 9.16 9.61
C LEU A 172 -16.10 9.81 10.45
N SER A 173 -16.56 11.00 10.07
CA SER A 173 -17.67 11.68 10.74
C SER A 173 -18.97 10.86 10.66
N LEU A 174 -19.30 10.30 9.48
CA LEU A 174 -20.46 9.43 9.31
C LEU A 174 -20.40 8.19 10.22
N LEU A 175 -19.24 7.52 10.28
CA LEU A 175 -19.02 6.37 11.15
C LEU A 175 -19.11 6.71 12.63
N ASN A 176 -18.53 7.82 13.06
CA ASN A 176 -18.59 8.26 14.45
C ASN A 176 -20.02 8.60 14.87
N ASN A 177 -20.79 9.26 13.99
CA ASN A 177 -22.19 9.59 14.25
C ASN A 177 -23.08 8.33 14.26
N TYR A 178 -22.76 7.30 13.48
CA TYR A 178 -23.45 6.02 13.51
C TYR A 178 -23.31 5.31 14.87
N VAL A 179 -22.09 5.20 15.39
CA VAL A 179 -21.85 4.55 16.70
C VAL A 179 -22.45 5.35 17.85
N ALA A 180 -22.67 6.65 17.68
CA ALA A 180 -23.39 7.44 18.67
C ALA A 180 -24.88 7.07 18.80
N VAL A 181 -25.49 6.43 17.78
CA VAL A 181 -26.93 6.05 17.77
C VAL A 181 -27.19 4.55 17.88
N VAL A 182 -26.17 3.71 17.72
CA VAL A 182 -26.26 2.25 17.79
C VAL A 182 -25.46 1.74 18.97
N ASP A 183 -26.09 0.92 19.81
CA ASP A 183 -25.39 0.22 20.90
C ASP A 183 -24.76 -1.06 20.36
N ILE A 184 -23.45 -1.03 20.16
CA ILE A 184 -22.69 -2.16 19.64
C ILE A 184 -22.29 -3.07 20.80
N SER A 185 -22.77 -4.32 20.78
CA SER A 185 -22.41 -5.31 21.81
C SER A 185 -20.95 -5.77 21.66
N THR A 186 -20.18 -5.75 22.73
CA THR A 186 -18.80 -6.29 22.73
C THR A 186 -18.74 -7.80 23.00
N GLN A 187 -19.87 -8.40 23.39
CA GLN A 187 -20.02 -9.82 23.73
C GLN A 187 -21.36 -10.36 23.20
N PRO A 188 -21.50 -10.56 21.88
CA PRO A 188 -22.66 -11.27 21.34
C PRO A 188 -22.76 -12.67 21.97
N LYS A 189 -23.99 -13.11 22.31
CA LYS A 189 -24.24 -14.45 22.90
C LYS A 189 -24.59 -15.50 21.86
N THR A 190 -25.03 -15.09 20.68
CA THR A 190 -25.40 -15.97 19.57
C THR A 190 -24.79 -15.48 18.26
N LYS A 191 -24.73 -16.37 17.26
CA LYS A 191 -24.21 -16.02 15.94
C LYS A 191 -25.05 -14.95 15.25
N GLU A 192 -26.37 -14.99 15.42
CA GLU A 192 -27.28 -13.98 14.87
C GLU A 192 -27.00 -12.60 15.46
N GLN A 193 -26.72 -12.54 16.77
CA GLN A 193 -26.33 -11.29 17.42
C GLN A 193 -25.01 -10.76 16.87
N LEU A 194 -24.00 -11.63 16.68
CA LEU A 194 -22.72 -11.25 16.10
C LEU A 194 -22.90 -10.67 14.69
N VAL A 195 -23.68 -11.35 13.83
CA VAL A 195 -23.94 -10.89 12.45
C VAL A 195 -24.72 -9.58 12.44
N SER A 196 -25.74 -9.42 13.28
CA SER A 196 -26.54 -8.18 13.36
C SER A 196 -25.76 -6.98 13.92
N ASN A 197 -24.68 -7.24 14.67
CA ASN A 197 -23.86 -6.23 15.30
C ASN A 197 -22.88 -5.57 14.33
N SER A 198 -22.47 -6.30 13.26
CA SER A 198 -21.54 -5.85 12.21
C SER A 198 -20.31 -5.09 12.75
N TYR A 199 -19.77 -5.54 13.88
CA TYR A 199 -18.78 -4.75 14.61
C TYR A 199 -17.41 -4.79 13.96
N VAL A 200 -17.00 -5.97 13.46
CA VAL A 200 -15.74 -6.10 12.74
C VAL A 200 -15.83 -5.35 11.41
N GLU A 201 -16.96 -5.41 10.72
CA GLU A 201 -17.23 -4.59 9.54
C GLU A 201 -17.08 -3.08 9.85
N TYR A 202 -17.67 -2.60 10.95
CA TYR A 202 -17.49 -1.22 11.42
C TYR A 202 -16.01 -0.88 11.66
N LEU A 203 -15.30 -1.74 12.40
CA LEU A 203 -13.87 -1.54 12.68
C LEU A 203 -13.04 -1.54 11.40
N PHE A 204 -13.39 -2.37 10.42
CA PHE A 204 -12.74 -2.42 9.12
C PHE A 204 -12.89 -1.09 8.37
N TYR A 205 -14.11 -0.53 8.29
CA TYR A 205 -14.28 0.77 7.63
C TYR A 205 -13.55 1.90 8.35
N GLN A 206 -13.55 1.88 9.69
CA GLN A 206 -12.76 2.81 10.49
C GLN A 206 -11.26 2.67 10.16
N TYR A 207 -10.78 1.43 10.07
CA TYR A 207 -9.39 1.10 9.78
C TYR A 207 -8.97 1.60 8.39
N VAL A 208 -9.73 1.27 7.35
CA VAL A 208 -9.45 1.67 5.97
C VAL A 208 -9.47 3.19 5.81
N LEU A 209 -10.47 3.87 6.37
CA LEU A 209 -10.53 5.34 6.35
C LEU A 209 -9.31 5.97 7.03
N HIS A 210 -8.85 5.41 8.15
CA HIS A 210 -7.64 5.90 8.80
C HIS A 210 -6.37 5.58 8.02
N ILE A 211 -6.23 4.40 7.40
CA ILE A 211 -5.08 4.08 6.54
C ILE A 211 -5.03 5.05 5.36
N PHE A 212 -6.15 5.21 4.66
CA PHE A 212 -6.23 6.03 3.47
C PHE A 212 -5.99 7.50 3.79
N SER A 213 -6.67 8.03 4.83
CA SER A 213 -6.47 9.40 5.30
C SER A 213 -5.07 9.63 5.84
N SER A 214 -4.56 8.74 6.70
CA SER A 214 -3.38 9.01 7.54
C SER A 214 -2.05 8.60 6.90
N ILE A 215 -2.06 7.64 5.97
CA ILE A 215 -0.84 6.96 5.49
C ILE A 215 -0.74 6.97 3.97
N TRP A 216 -1.74 6.46 3.25
CA TRP A 216 -1.57 6.12 1.84
C TRP A 216 -1.84 7.27 0.88
N PHE A 217 -2.97 7.95 1.02
CA PHE A 217 -3.45 8.88 -0.02
C PHE A 217 -3.72 10.28 0.54
N PRO A 218 -3.43 11.34 -0.23
CA PRO A 218 -3.83 12.69 0.16
C PRO A 218 -5.35 12.86 0.08
N SER A 219 -5.91 13.74 0.92
CA SER A 219 -7.30 14.20 0.79
C SER A 219 -7.39 15.23 -0.34
N TYR A 220 -8.38 15.10 -1.24
CA TYR A 220 -8.58 16.04 -2.33
C TYR A 220 -9.15 17.39 -1.89
N ASP A 221 -9.76 17.47 -0.70
CA ASP A 221 -10.25 18.73 -0.13
C ASP A 221 -9.15 19.77 0.13
N ASN A 222 -7.87 19.38 0.01
CA ASN A 222 -6.75 20.32 -0.03
C ASN A 222 -6.75 21.09 -1.36
N GLU A 223 -6.80 22.42 -1.30
CA GLU A 223 -6.89 23.35 -2.46
C GLU A 223 -5.89 23.08 -3.60
N PHE A 224 -4.78 22.40 -3.31
CA PHE A 224 -3.71 22.03 -4.25
C PHE A 224 -4.09 20.98 -5.32
N HIS A 225 -5.18 20.22 -5.14
CA HIS A 225 -5.51 19.10 -6.04
C HIS A 225 -6.67 19.37 -7.00
N ARG A 226 -7.28 20.56 -7.00
CA ARG A 226 -8.36 20.88 -7.95
C ARG A 226 -7.85 20.81 -9.39
N TYR A 227 -8.46 19.92 -10.18
CA TYR A 227 -8.22 19.82 -11.62
C TYR A 227 -8.61 21.14 -12.29
N ASN A 228 -7.67 21.80 -12.96
CA ASN A 228 -7.98 23.03 -13.67
C ASN A 228 -8.61 22.69 -15.03
N LEU A 229 -9.95 22.72 -15.07
CA LEU A 229 -10.75 22.52 -16.29
C LEU A 229 -10.31 23.44 -17.45
N SER A 230 -9.88 24.67 -17.16
CA SER A 230 -9.47 25.63 -18.20
C SER A 230 -8.11 25.30 -18.82
N GLN A 231 -7.23 24.62 -18.09
CA GLN A 231 -5.91 24.22 -18.56
C GLN A 231 -5.86 22.74 -18.98
N ARG A 232 -6.91 21.94 -18.71
CA ARG A 232 -6.90 20.47 -18.82
C ARG A 232 -5.63 19.86 -18.22
N GLN A 233 -5.19 20.43 -17.12
CA GLN A 233 -3.99 20.03 -16.41
C GLN A 233 -4.35 19.78 -14.97
N PHE A 234 -3.83 18.68 -14.44
CA PHE A 234 -3.73 18.46 -13.02
C PHE A 234 -2.48 19.24 -12.57
N PRO A 235 -2.61 20.40 -11.90
CA PRO A 235 -1.43 21.20 -11.53
C PRO A 235 -0.64 20.52 -10.40
N GLY A 236 -1.29 19.69 -9.59
CA GLY A 236 -0.66 18.97 -8.50
C GLY A 236 0.08 17.73 -9.01
N ARG A 237 1.19 17.37 -8.38
CA ARG A 237 1.59 15.96 -8.38
C ARG A 237 0.60 15.24 -7.46
N TYR A 238 0.04 14.09 -7.88
CA TYR A 238 -0.68 13.23 -6.94
C TYR A 238 0.40 12.57 -6.07
N GLU A 239 0.87 13.30 -5.06
CA GLU A 239 1.97 12.88 -4.22
C GLU A 239 1.46 11.93 -3.13
N THR A 240 2.32 10.99 -2.74
CA THR A 240 2.14 10.25 -1.50
C THR A 240 2.01 11.21 -0.33
N LYS A 241 1.22 10.86 0.68
CA LYS A 241 1.06 11.70 1.86
C LYS A 241 2.42 12.06 2.48
N THR A 242 2.66 13.36 2.59
CA THR A 242 3.98 13.91 2.97
C THR A 242 4.20 13.98 4.48
N ASN A 243 3.17 13.85 5.31
CA ASN A 243 3.29 14.03 6.77
C ASN A 243 2.91 12.76 7.55
N VAL A 244 3.45 11.60 7.14
CA VAL A 244 3.29 10.35 7.91
C VAL A 244 4.32 10.36 9.04
N THR A 245 3.83 10.38 10.28
CA THR A 245 4.68 10.34 11.48
C THR A 245 4.42 9.05 12.25
N SER A 246 5.25 8.73 13.25
CA SER A 246 5.00 7.58 14.14
C SER A 246 3.62 7.65 14.82
N ASN A 247 3.10 8.86 15.07
CA ASN A 247 1.75 9.05 15.63
C ASN A 247 0.63 8.68 14.66
N SER A 248 0.88 8.71 13.34
CA SER A 248 -0.11 8.35 12.30
C SER A 248 -0.56 6.89 12.40
N PHE A 249 0.21 6.03 13.05
CA PHE A 249 -0.10 4.61 13.20
C PHE A 249 -0.85 4.28 14.50
N LYS A 250 -0.80 5.14 15.52
CA LYS A 250 -1.37 4.84 16.86
C LYS A 250 -2.84 4.46 16.83
N THR A 251 -3.65 5.19 16.05
CA THR A 251 -5.08 4.90 15.91
C THR A 251 -5.32 3.56 15.23
N LEU A 252 -4.48 3.21 14.25
CA LEU A 252 -4.58 1.94 13.54
C LEU A 252 -4.21 0.77 14.47
N ASP A 253 -3.13 0.90 15.23
CA ASP A 253 -2.72 -0.10 16.23
C ASP A 253 -3.84 -0.35 17.26
N GLN A 254 -4.56 0.71 17.67
CA GLN A 254 -5.71 0.60 18.58
C GLN A 254 -6.89 -0.13 17.95
N ILE A 255 -7.24 0.17 16.71
CA ILE A 255 -8.34 -0.50 15.98
C ILE A 255 -7.99 -1.96 15.73
N TYR A 256 -6.76 -2.25 15.29
CA TYR A 256 -6.25 -3.60 15.11
C TYR A 256 -6.33 -4.42 16.40
N SER A 257 -5.89 -3.84 17.52
CA SER A 257 -5.99 -4.47 18.84
C SER A 257 -7.44 -4.72 19.27
N LYS A 258 -8.37 -3.82 18.94
CA LYS A 258 -9.81 -4.03 19.21
C LYS A 258 -10.36 -5.20 18.39
N ALA A 259 -10.03 -5.28 17.10
CA ALA A 259 -10.46 -6.37 16.24
C ALA A 259 -9.93 -7.73 16.74
N LEU A 260 -8.64 -7.81 17.08
CA LEU A 260 -8.04 -9.02 17.68
C LEU A 260 -8.74 -9.43 18.97
N ASN A 261 -8.91 -8.50 19.90
CA ASN A 261 -9.55 -8.77 21.19
C ASN A 261 -11.03 -9.19 21.02
N TYR A 262 -11.74 -8.61 20.06
CA TYR A 262 -13.13 -8.96 19.78
C TYR A 262 -13.24 -10.36 19.17
N TYR A 263 -12.36 -10.69 18.21
CA TYR A 263 -12.28 -12.02 17.64
C TYR A 263 -11.97 -13.07 18.70
N GLN A 264 -10.91 -12.88 19.50
CA GLN A 264 -10.51 -13.81 20.57
C GLN A 264 -11.60 -14.05 21.62
N LYS A 265 -12.35 -13.01 21.99
CA LYS A 265 -13.44 -13.14 22.97
C LYS A 265 -14.65 -13.91 22.45
N ASN A 266 -14.85 -13.91 21.14
CA ASN A 266 -16.05 -14.42 20.49
C ASN A 266 -15.74 -15.50 19.43
N GLU A 267 -14.55 -16.10 19.47
CA GLU A 267 -13.99 -16.99 18.44
C GLU A 267 -14.98 -18.11 18.05
N LEU A 268 -15.66 -18.70 19.03
CA LEU A 268 -16.64 -19.77 18.83
C LEU A 268 -17.89 -19.36 18.01
N LEU A 269 -18.15 -18.07 17.85
CA LEU A 269 -19.28 -17.54 17.10
C LEU A 269 -18.93 -17.22 15.65
N PHE A 270 -17.63 -17.03 15.35
CA PHE A 270 -17.15 -16.80 13.99
C PHE A 270 -17.23 -18.10 13.17
N GLY A 271 -17.79 -17.99 11.98
CA GLY A 271 -17.79 -19.04 10.97
C GLY A 271 -16.68 -18.84 9.95
N GLN A 272 -16.31 -19.91 9.27
CA GLN A 272 -15.21 -19.94 8.31
C GLN A 272 -15.36 -18.92 7.16
N TYR A 273 -16.57 -18.69 6.67
CA TYR A 273 -16.83 -17.83 5.51
C TYR A 273 -17.89 -16.74 5.76
N ASP A 274 -18.12 -16.38 7.03
CA ASP A 274 -19.03 -15.26 7.30
C ASP A 274 -18.33 -13.91 7.03
N ASN A 275 -19.15 -12.88 6.80
CA ASN A 275 -18.63 -11.56 6.46
C ASN A 275 -17.78 -10.95 7.58
N GLU A 276 -18.11 -11.21 8.85
CA GLU A 276 -17.33 -10.68 9.99
C GLU A 276 -15.92 -11.30 10.03
N THR A 277 -15.78 -12.60 9.74
CA THR A 277 -14.50 -13.28 9.54
C THR A 277 -13.74 -12.71 8.36
N ARG A 278 -14.41 -12.48 7.22
CA ARG A 278 -13.79 -11.86 6.03
C ARG A 278 -13.26 -10.45 6.33
N TYR A 279 -14.04 -9.63 7.06
CA TYR A 279 -13.61 -8.29 7.49
C TYR A 279 -12.48 -8.34 8.51
N PHE A 280 -12.48 -9.31 9.42
CA PHE A 280 -11.39 -9.52 10.36
C PHE A 280 -10.07 -9.82 9.64
N TRP A 281 -10.12 -10.73 8.66
CA TRP A 281 -8.97 -11.06 7.84
C TRP A 281 -8.53 -9.87 6.98
N ALA A 282 -9.46 -9.10 6.43
CA ALA A 282 -9.13 -7.86 5.74
C ALA A 282 -8.30 -6.92 6.64
N ILE A 283 -8.74 -6.67 7.88
CA ILE A 283 -7.96 -5.85 8.84
C ILE A 283 -6.54 -6.42 9.04
N LYS A 284 -6.40 -7.74 9.23
CA LYS A 284 -5.09 -8.40 9.38
C LYS A 284 -4.20 -8.24 8.15
N LEU A 285 -4.75 -8.37 6.95
CA LEU A 285 -4.02 -8.26 5.69
C LEU A 285 -3.58 -6.82 5.41
N PHE A 286 -4.44 -5.83 5.65
CA PHE A 286 -4.04 -4.42 5.61
C PHE A 286 -2.95 -4.10 6.64
N ASN A 287 -2.99 -4.73 7.83
CA ASN A 287 -1.96 -4.55 8.85
C ASN A 287 -0.58 -5.06 8.41
N LEU A 288 -0.48 -6.12 7.59
CA LEU A 288 0.79 -6.56 7.03
C LEU A 288 1.47 -5.43 6.23
N SER A 289 0.73 -4.76 5.34
CA SER A 289 1.27 -3.60 4.60
C SER A 289 1.74 -2.47 5.52
N LEU A 290 1.08 -2.28 6.68
CA LEU A 290 1.51 -1.29 7.67
C LEU A 290 2.80 -1.68 8.40
N LEU A 291 2.99 -2.95 8.74
CA LEU A 291 4.24 -3.43 9.35
C LEU A 291 5.43 -3.13 8.42
N PHE A 292 5.27 -3.40 7.12
CA PHE A 292 6.28 -3.00 6.13
C PHE A 292 6.46 -1.48 6.04
N LYS A 293 5.37 -0.70 6.02
CA LYS A 293 5.42 0.78 6.03
C LYS A 293 6.18 1.34 7.25
N GLN A 294 6.08 0.66 8.39
CA GLN A 294 6.80 0.96 9.63
C GLN A 294 8.23 0.42 9.66
N PHE A 295 8.68 -0.28 8.61
CA PHE A 295 9.96 -0.98 8.54
C PHE A 295 10.14 -2.09 9.60
N LYS A 296 9.02 -2.64 10.09
CA LYS A 296 8.98 -3.80 11.00
C LYS A 296 9.04 -5.11 10.21
N LEU A 297 10.19 -5.30 9.55
CA LEU A 297 10.38 -6.37 8.57
C LEU A 297 10.27 -7.77 9.19
N CYS A 298 10.83 -7.97 10.38
CA CYS A 298 10.77 -9.26 11.07
C CYS A 298 9.33 -9.61 11.44
N GLU A 299 8.60 -8.67 12.04
CA GLU A 299 7.19 -8.88 12.41
C GLU A 299 6.30 -9.10 11.19
N PHE A 300 6.54 -8.36 10.10
CA PHE A 300 5.88 -8.59 8.82
C PHE A 300 6.14 -10.02 8.32
N TYR A 301 7.42 -10.42 8.26
CA TYR A 301 7.83 -11.72 7.74
C TYR A 301 7.20 -12.86 8.53
N ASP A 302 7.29 -12.81 9.86
CA ASP A 302 6.76 -13.85 10.74
C ASP A 302 5.23 -13.96 10.63
N GLN A 303 4.51 -12.83 10.55
CA GLN A 303 3.06 -12.86 10.36
C GLN A 303 2.65 -13.34 8.97
N PHE A 304 3.37 -12.93 7.92
CA PHE A 304 3.11 -13.39 6.55
C PHE A 304 3.26 -14.91 6.45
N ILE A 305 4.37 -15.45 6.95
CA ILE A 305 4.63 -16.90 7.00
C ILE A 305 3.56 -17.60 7.84
N GLY A 306 3.23 -17.04 9.01
CA GLY A 306 2.17 -17.56 9.88
C GLY A 306 0.83 -17.69 9.15
N PHE A 307 0.40 -16.65 8.43
CA PHE A 307 -0.90 -16.67 7.77
C PHE A 307 -0.91 -17.57 6.53
N PHE A 308 0.10 -17.49 5.66
CA PHE A 308 0.02 -18.12 4.34
C PHE A 308 0.68 -19.50 4.23
N LEU A 309 1.65 -19.82 5.10
CA LEU A 309 2.34 -21.11 5.05
C LEU A 309 1.94 -22.04 6.21
N ILE A 310 1.62 -21.49 7.39
CA ILE A 310 1.25 -22.27 8.56
C ILE A 310 -0.27 -22.46 8.64
N GLU A 311 -1.02 -21.37 8.70
CA GLU A 311 -2.49 -21.41 8.81
C GLU A 311 -3.16 -21.75 7.46
N LYS A 312 -2.65 -21.20 6.36
CA LYS A 312 -3.08 -21.39 4.95
C LYS A 312 -4.49 -20.93 4.62
N GLU A 313 -5.45 -21.10 5.52
CA GLU A 313 -6.83 -20.61 5.38
C GLU A 313 -6.92 -19.13 4.93
N PRO A 314 -6.06 -18.21 5.43
CA PRO A 314 -6.07 -16.81 5.03
C PRO A 314 -5.78 -16.56 3.55
N LEU A 315 -5.19 -17.54 2.87
CA LEU A 315 -4.89 -17.45 1.45
C LEU A 315 -6.16 -17.26 0.62
N ASN A 316 -7.26 -17.94 0.98
CA ASN A 316 -8.53 -17.82 0.28
C ASN A 316 -9.07 -16.38 0.38
N PHE A 317 -9.00 -15.75 1.55
CA PHE A 317 -9.40 -14.34 1.70
C PHE A 317 -8.48 -13.38 0.93
N LEU A 318 -7.21 -13.71 0.74
CA LEU A 318 -6.34 -12.86 -0.06
C LEU A 318 -6.66 -12.99 -1.56
N VAL A 319 -6.85 -14.21 -2.06
CA VAL A 319 -7.05 -14.49 -3.49
C VAL A 319 -8.46 -14.13 -3.94
N ASP A 320 -9.49 -14.53 -3.20
CA ASP A 320 -10.89 -14.39 -3.60
C ASP A 320 -11.47 -13.02 -3.25
N ASP A 321 -11.08 -12.46 -2.10
CA ASP A 321 -11.76 -11.31 -1.51
C ASP A 321 -10.94 -10.01 -1.59
N LEU A 322 -9.61 -10.11 -1.60
CA LEU A 322 -8.69 -8.99 -1.42
C LEU A 322 -7.57 -9.01 -2.44
N GLN A 323 -7.89 -9.39 -3.67
CA GLN A 323 -6.95 -9.44 -4.80
C GLN A 323 -6.16 -8.12 -4.97
N MET A 324 -6.70 -6.98 -4.52
CA MET A 324 -6.00 -5.67 -4.51
C MET A 324 -4.73 -5.64 -3.67
N LEU A 325 -4.66 -6.45 -2.62
CA LEU A 325 -3.50 -6.53 -1.76
C LEU A 325 -2.51 -7.59 -2.24
N LEU A 326 -2.95 -8.55 -3.07
CA LEU A 326 -2.16 -9.73 -3.44
C LEU A 326 -0.80 -9.35 -4.01
N SER A 327 -0.75 -8.67 -5.16
CA SER A 327 0.50 -8.27 -5.81
C SER A 327 1.39 -7.43 -4.86
N ASN A 328 0.80 -6.46 -4.16
CA ASN A 328 1.53 -5.61 -3.21
C ASN A 328 2.17 -6.43 -2.07
N LEU A 329 1.42 -7.33 -1.45
CA LEU A 329 1.90 -8.16 -0.35
C LEU A 329 2.97 -9.16 -0.81
N LEU A 330 2.83 -9.75 -2.00
CA LEU A 330 3.83 -10.63 -2.58
C LEU A 330 5.13 -9.88 -2.88
N VAL A 331 5.05 -8.72 -3.51
CA VAL A 331 6.23 -7.87 -3.77
C VAL A 331 6.90 -7.44 -2.46
N ILE A 332 6.12 -7.01 -1.46
CA ILE A 332 6.63 -6.66 -0.12
C ILE A 332 7.31 -7.87 0.52
N PHE A 333 6.73 -9.05 0.41
CA PHE A 333 7.31 -10.28 0.93
C PHE A 333 8.61 -10.64 0.22
N GLY A 334 8.67 -10.53 -1.10
CA GLY A 334 9.91 -10.74 -1.87
C GLY A 334 11.03 -9.80 -1.41
N ILE A 335 10.74 -8.50 -1.32
CA ILE A 335 11.70 -7.49 -0.83
C ILE A 335 12.15 -7.79 0.61
N THR A 336 11.20 -8.10 1.49
CA THR A 336 11.50 -8.42 2.89
C THR A 336 12.36 -9.68 3.01
N THR A 337 12.10 -10.69 2.18
CA THR A 337 12.88 -11.93 2.14
C THR A 337 14.30 -11.64 1.63
N ILE A 338 14.47 -10.81 0.60
CA ILE A 338 15.79 -10.34 0.15
C ILE A 338 16.56 -9.66 1.29
N PHE A 339 15.88 -8.92 2.18
CA PHE A 339 16.54 -8.26 3.31
C PHE A 339 16.88 -9.22 4.44
N LEU A 340 15.96 -10.09 4.84
CA LEU A 340 16.11 -10.90 6.06
C LEU A 340 16.78 -12.25 5.84
N LYS A 341 16.64 -12.85 4.65
CA LYS A 341 17.04 -14.23 4.41
C LYS A 341 18.33 -14.35 3.59
N PRO A 342 19.06 -15.47 3.73
CA PRO A 342 20.18 -15.79 2.85
C PRO A 342 19.70 -16.01 1.42
N PHE A 343 20.61 -15.87 0.45
CA PHE A 343 20.25 -15.95 -0.97
C PHE A 343 19.72 -17.33 -1.37
N ASN A 344 20.26 -18.41 -0.80
CA ASN A 344 19.79 -19.77 -1.07
C ASN A 344 18.35 -20.08 -0.61
N GLU A 345 17.73 -19.22 0.21
CA GLU A 345 16.33 -19.35 0.64
C GLU A 345 15.37 -18.55 -0.26
N LEU A 346 15.88 -17.72 -1.18
CA LEU A 346 15.06 -16.87 -2.04
C LEU A 346 14.30 -17.63 -3.12
N THR A 347 14.63 -18.90 -3.39
CA THR A 347 13.80 -19.76 -4.25
C THR A 347 12.49 -20.18 -3.58
N LEU A 348 12.32 -19.90 -2.28
CA LEU A 348 11.14 -20.26 -1.47
C LEU A 348 10.86 -21.77 -1.33
N MET A 349 11.51 -22.65 -2.12
CA MET A 349 11.35 -24.12 -2.11
C MET A 349 11.57 -24.77 -0.73
N LYS A 350 12.36 -24.14 0.14
CA LYS A 350 12.57 -24.64 1.52
C LYS A 350 11.45 -24.22 2.48
N LEU A 351 10.80 -23.11 2.21
CA LEU A 351 9.79 -22.48 3.05
C LEU A 351 8.40 -23.00 2.72
N ASP A 352 8.10 -23.12 1.44
CA ASP A 352 6.81 -23.54 0.93
C ASP A 352 6.92 -24.96 0.36
N LYS A 353 6.37 -25.94 1.08
CA LYS A 353 6.44 -27.35 0.69
C LYS A 353 5.38 -27.76 -0.32
N ASP A 354 4.34 -26.96 -0.45
CA ASP A 354 3.18 -27.25 -1.31
C ASP A 354 3.19 -26.39 -2.58
N ASP A 355 4.26 -25.61 -2.80
CA ASP A 355 4.45 -24.66 -3.90
C ASP A 355 3.34 -23.59 -4.05
N ALA A 356 2.38 -23.50 -3.13
CA ALA A 356 1.25 -22.58 -3.20
C ALA A 356 1.67 -21.09 -3.26
N LEU A 357 2.69 -20.68 -2.51
CA LEU A 357 3.24 -19.34 -2.56
C LEU A 357 4.03 -19.12 -3.86
N ILE A 358 4.73 -20.14 -4.35
CA ILE A 358 5.47 -20.06 -5.63
C ILE A 358 4.49 -19.88 -6.79
N ASP A 359 3.36 -20.59 -6.77
CA ASP A 359 2.28 -20.46 -7.74
C ASP A 359 1.77 -19.02 -7.77
N LEU A 360 1.49 -18.41 -6.61
CA LEU A 360 1.05 -17.00 -6.54
C LEU A 360 2.07 -16.01 -7.15
N PHE A 361 3.37 -16.28 -7.01
CA PHE A 361 4.41 -15.46 -7.66
C PHE A 361 4.50 -15.71 -9.17
N THR A 362 4.06 -16.87 -9.65
CA THR A 362 4.30 -17.33 -11.03
C THR A 362 3.07 -17.39 -11.93
N ASP A 363 1.87 -17.27 -11.36
CA ASP A 363 0.57 -17.38 -12.04
C ASP A 363 0.40 -16.40 -13.21
N VAL A 364 0.89 -15.16 -13.06
CA VAL A 364 0.74 -14.09 -14.06
C VAL A 364 2.11 -13.62 -14.55
N PRO A 365 2.57 -14.04 -15.74
CA PRO A 365 3.90 -13.70 -16.25
C PRO A 365 4.19 -12.21 -16.43
N GLU A 366 3.13 -11.40 -16.61
CA GLU A 366 3.24 -9.94 -16.78
C GLU A 366 3.23 -9.19 -15.44
N SER A 367 3.01 -9.86 -14.31
CA SER A 367 2.87 -9.20 -13.02
C SER A 367 4.20 -8.77 -12.41
N LEU A 368 4.13 -7.79 -11.52
CA LEU A 368 5.30 -7.21 -10.86
C LEU A 368 5.97 -8.24 -9.92
N GLU A 369 5.16 -9.02 -9.20
CA GLU A 369 5.64 -10.11 -8.34
C GLU A 369 6.36 -11.19 -9.15
N PHE A 370 5.87 -11.53 -10.36
CA PHE A 370 6.55 -12.47 -11.26
C PHE A 370 7.92 -11.94 -11.68
N GLN A 371 8.00 -10.67 -12.08
CA GLN A 371 9.25 -10.05 -12.48
C GLN A 371 10.25 -9.99 -11.31
N LEU A 372 9.80 -9.61 -10.12
CA LEU A 372 10.63 -9.60 -8.92
C LEU A 372 11.17 -11.01 -8.61
N TYR A 373 10.30 -12.02 -8.63
CA TYR A 373 10.68 -13.38 -8.29
C TYR A 373 11.66 -13.97 -9.31
N ASN A 374 11.33 -13.92 -10.60
CA ASN A 374 12.12 -14.57 -11.66
C ASN A 374 13.37 -13.79 -12.08
N SER A 375 13.37 -12.46 -11.99
CA SER A 375 14.49 -11.64 -12.46
C SER A 375 15.38 -11.11 -11.34
N VAL A 376 14.96 -11.23 -10.06
CA VAL A 376 15.75 -10.81 -8.90
C VAL A 376 15.96 -11.96 -7.92
N MET A 377 14.90 -12.53 -7.35
CA MET A 377 15.03 -13.53 -6.27
C MET A 377 15.70 -14.83 -6.71
N ILE A 378 15.25 -15.43 -7.81
CA ILE A 378 15.85 -16.67 -8.35
C ILE A 378 17.31 -16.43 -8.80
N PRO A 379 17.62 -15.37 -9.58
CA PRO A 379 19.00 -15.06 -9.94
C PRO A 379 19.90 -14.83 -8.73
N LEU A 380 19.42 -14.15 -7.68
CA LEU A 380 20.16 -14.02 -6.42
C LEU A 380 20.45 -15.39 -5.79
N ALA A 381 19.46 -16.27 -5.70
CA ALA A 381 19.66 -17.62 -5.17
C ALA A 381 20.65 -18.46 -5.97
N LYS A 382 20.77 -18.19 -7.28
CA LYS A 382 21.72 -18.84 -8.20
C LYS A 382 23.06 -18.08 -8.32
N CYS A 383 23.29 -17.07 -7.49
CA CYS A 383 24.49 -16.22 -7.52
C CYS A 383 24.73 -15.51 -8.87
N GLN A 384 23.66 -15.23 -9.62
CA GLN A 384 23.70 -14.52 -10.91
C GLN A 384 23.64 -13.00 -10.72
N PHE A 385 24.57 -12.45 -9.92
CA PHE A 385 24.50 -11.06 -9.44
C PHE A 385 24.51 -10.00 -10.55
N LYS A 386 25.26 -10.23 -11.64
CA LYS A 386 25.29 -9.34 -12.80
C LYS A 386 23.90 -9.15 -13.42
N GLN A 387 23.13 -10.23 -13.53
CA GLN A 387 21.76 -10.17 -14.06
C GLN A 387 20.85 -9.34 -13.14
N VAL A 388 21.00 -9.51 -11.82
CA VAL A 388 20.23 -8.77 -10.81
C VAL A 388 20.52 -7.28 -10.89
N ILE A 389 21.80 -6.88 -10.97
CA ILE A 389 22.19 -5.47 -11.07
C ILE A 389 21.58 -4.83 -12.33
N VAL A 390 21.65 -5.52 -13.47
CA VAL A 390 21.03 -5.04 -14.72
C VAL A 390 19.52 -4.85 -14.55
N GLN A 391 18.83 -5.77 -13.87
CA GLN A 391 17.40 -5.66 -13.61
C GLN A 391 17.06 -4.51 -12.63
N LEU A 392 17.84 -4.32 -11.57
CA LEU A 392 17.63 -3.23 -10.61
C LEU A 392 17.93 -1.85 -11.20
N GLN A 393 18.70 -1.79 -12.29
CA GLN A 393 18.98 -0.59 -13.07
C GLN A 393 17.99 -0.40 -14.24
N ASN A 394 17.10 -1.35 -14.50
CA ASN A 394 16.11 -1.25 -15.56
C ASN A 394 15.05 -0.21 -15.19
N GLU A 395 15.04 0.91 -15.93
CA GLU A 395 14.13 2.03 -15.68
C GLU A 395 12.65 1.65 -15.73
N THR A 396 12.25 0.68 -16.57
CA THR A 396 10.87 0.21 -16.64
C THR A 396 10.49 -0.54 -15.37
N PHE A 397 11.30 -1.51 -14.94
CA PHE A 397 11.05 -2.27 -13.71
C PHE A 397 11.02 -1.35 -12.48
N VAL A 398 11.97 -0.42 -12.39
CA VAL A 398 12.04 0.59 -11.32
C VAL A 398 10.78 1.46 -11.29
N ALA A 399 10.31 1.89 -12.46
CA ALA A 399 9.14 2.74 -12.56
C ALA A 399 7.82 1.99 -12.29
N GLU A 400 7.71 0.73 -12.71
CA GLU A 400 6.58 -0.16 -12.38
C GLU A 400 6.51 -0.44 -10.87
N LEU A 401 7.65 -0.80 -10.26
CA LEU A 401 7.75 -0.99 -8.81
C LEU A 401 7.36 0.28 -8.06
N ALA A 402 7.84 1.45 -8.51
CA ALA A 402 7.48 2.73 -7.92
C ALA A 402 5.98 3.01 -8.04
N ALA A 403 5.41 2.91 -9.24
CA ALA A 403 4.01 3.26 -9.46
C ALA A 403 3.04 2.39 -8.64
N GLN A 404 3.34 1.10 -8.49
CA GLN A 404 2.47 0.17 -7.78
C GLN A 404 2.71 0.14 -6.26
N LEU A 405 3.96 0.31 -5.80
CA LEU A 405 4.30 0.08 -4.39
C LEU A 405 4.59 1.37 -3.60
N GLU A 406 4.80 2.53 -4.23
CA GLU A 406 5.35 3.71 -3.53
C GLU A 406 4.54 4.16 -2.30
N TYR A 407 3.20 4.05 -2.34
CA TYR A 407 2.36 4.38 -1.20
C TYR A 407 2.53 3.40 0.00
N ASN A 408 3.00 2.17 -0.23
CA ASN A 408 3.34 1.19 0.80
C ASN A 408 4.79 1.29 1.31
N LEU A 409 5.66 2.03 0.62
CA LEU A 409 7.10 2.05 0.94
C LEU A 409 7.41 2.64 2.33
N PRO A 410 8.39 2.12 3.06
CA PRO A 410 8.64 2.55 4.42
C PRO A 410 8.93 4.04 4.54
N VAL A 411 8.44 4.66 5.62
CA VAL A 411 8.59 6.12 5.84
C VAL A 411 10.06 6.54 5.89
N ALA A 412 10.94 5.65 6.34
CA ALA A 412 12.39 5.87 6.46
C ALA A 412 13.11 6.15 5.12
N PHE A 413 12.54 5.73 3.98
CA PHE A 413 13.18 5.89 2.66
C PHE A 413 12.84 7.19 1.95
N ARG A 414 12.16 8.11 2.62
CA ARG A 414 11.67 9.34 2.00
C ARG A 414 12.79 10.32 1.68
N ASN A 415 12.92 10.67 0.41
CA ASN A 415 13.87 11.68 -0.03
C ASN A 415 13.29 13.10 0.05
N ALA A 416 14.13 14.11 -0.19
CA ALA A 416 13.74 15.52 -0.17
C ALA A 416 12.63 15.87 -1.19
N SER A 417 12.53 15.12 -2.30
CA SER A 417 11.44 15.26 -3.29
C SER A 417 10.14 14.55 -2.89
N GLY A 418 10.10 13.91 -1.72
CA GLY A 418 8.94 13.19 -1.21
C GLY A 418 8.72 11.81 -1.82
N THR A 419 9.60 11.32 -2.69
CA THR A 419 9.52 10.00 -3.31
C THR A 419 10.36 8.98 -2.53
N ASN A 420 9.94 7.72 -2.51
CA ASN A 420 10.59 6.67 -1.72
C ASN A 420 11.22 5.55 -2.58
N SER A 421 10.81 5.42 -3.85
CA SER A 421 11.09 4.23 -4.67
C SER A 421 12.57 4.08 -5.03
N SER A 422 13.20 5.14 -5.55
CA SER A 422 14.63 5.12 -5.86
C SER A 422 15.47 4.85 -4.62
N SER A 423 15.10 5.41 -3.47
CA SER A 423 15.77 5.17 -2.20
C SER A 423 15.67 3.71 -1.76
N LEU A 424 14.50 3.08 -1.84
CA LEU A 424 14.35 1.66 -1.47
C LEU A 424 15.12 0.75 -2.44
N ILE A 425 15.06 1.00 -3.75
CA ILE A 425 15.75 0.15 -4.73
C ILE A 425 17.26 0.26 -4.56
N ASN A 426 17.78 1.48 -4.38
CA ASN A 426 19.20 1.70 -4.07
C ASN A 426 19.61 1.04 -2.75
N TYR A 427 18.74 1.09 -1.75
CA TYR A 427 18.96 0.40 -0.49
C TYR A 427 18.98 -1.13 -0.67
N MET A 428 18.04 -1.67 -1.43
CA MET A 428 17.99 -3.10 -1.75
C MET A 428 19.25 -3.55 -2.50
N ALA A 429 19.70 -2.78 -3.49
CA ALA A 429 20.96 -3.03 -4.19
C ALA A 429 22.14 -3.01 -3.21
N SER A 430 22.19 -2.03 -2.30
CA SER A 430 23.25 -1.95 -1.28
C SER A 430 23.24 -3.17 -0.33
N ILE A 431 22.05 -3.63 0.11
CA ILE A 431 21.93 -4.82 0.96
C ILE A 431 22.39 -6.08 0.21
N ILE A 432 22.03 -6.21 -1.06
CA ILE A 432 22.51 -7.31 -1.92
C ILE A 432 24.04 -7.26 -2.01
N ASP A 433 24.60 -6.09 -2.27
CA ASP A 433 26.05 -5.88 -2.38
C ASP A 433 26.75 -6.23 -1.07
N TYR A 434 26.25 -5.77 0.08
CA TYR A 434 26.85 -6.07 1.38
C TYR A 434 26.76 -7.55 1.72
N LYS A 435 25.63 -8.20 1.46
CA LYS A 435 25.50 -9.66 1.66
C LYS A 435 26.50 -10.42 0.80
N ASN A 436 26.59 -10.06 -0.48
CA ASN A 436 27.51 -10.72 -1.41
C ASN A 436 28.97 -10.47 -1.03
N PHE A 437 29.32 -9.23 -0.67
CA PHE A 437 30.63 -8.87 -0.17
C PHE A 437 31.05 -9.75 1.01
N PHE A 438 30.17 -9.95 1.99
CA PHE A 438 30.47 -10.83 3.13
C PHE A 438 30.60 -12.29 2.73
N VAL A 439 29.80 -12.78 1.78
CA VAL A 439 29.92 -14.14 1.25
C VAL A 439 31.27 -14.37 0.55
N ILE A 440 31.72 -13.42 -0.28
CA ILE A 440 33.01 -13.51 -0.96
C ILE A 440 34.17 -13.38 0.03
N LEU A 441 34.07 -12.46 1.00
CA LEU A 441 35.13 -12.18 1.97
C LEU A 441 35.34 -13.32 2.97
N THR A 442 34.27 -14.03 3.33
CA THR A 442 34.36 -15.21 4.21
C THR A 442 34.92 -16.44 3.50
N SER A 443 34.79 -16.53 2.17
CA SER A 443 35.38 -17.60 1.36
C SER A 443 36.80 -17.29 0.86
N SER A 444 37.27 -16.04 0.97
CA SER A 444 38.56 -15.60 0.43
C SER A 444 39.46 -14.98 1.50
N ARG A 445 40.70 -15.47 1.64
CA ARG A 445 41.70 -14.84 2.53
C ARG A 445 42.13 -13.46 2.04
N GLN A 446 42.32 -13.31 0.74
CA GLN A 446 42.69 -12.06 0.08
C GLN A 446 42.04 -12.03 -1.29
N ILE A 447 41.48 -10.89 -1.67
CA ILE A 447 40.88 -10.67 -2.99
C ILE A 447 41.13 -9.24 -3.46
N SER A 448 41.48 -9.08 -4.74
CA SER A 448 41.72 -7.76 -5.30
C SER A 448 40.43 -6.95 -5.40
N ARG A 449 40.56 -5.62 -5.30
CA ARG A 449 39.45 -4.66 -5.45
C ARG A 449 38.61 -4.97 -6.68
N LEU A 450 39.23 -5.10 -7.85
CA LEU A 450 38.52 -5.30 -9.11
C LEU A 450 37.84 -6.68 -9.18
N GLN A 451 38.51 -7.74 -8.73
CA GLN A 451 37.92 -9.08 -8.69
C GLN A 451 36.72 -9.16 -7.73
N MET A 452 36.79 -8.48 -6.57
CA MET A 452 35.67 -8.40 -5.64
C MET A 452 34.44 -7.80 -6.32
N LEU A 453 34.60 -6.66 -7.01
CA LEU A 453 33.51 -5.98 -7.70
C LEU A 453 32.95 -6.80 -8.87
N GLU A 454 33.81 -7.49 -9.62
CA GLU A 454 33.41 -8.38 -10.72
C GLU A 454 32.58 -9.57 -10.21
N LEU A 455 33.01 -10.23 -9.12
CA LEU A 455 32.25 -11.29 -8.46
C LEU A 455 30.92 -10.79 -7.89
N MET A 456 30.89 -9.53 -7.46
CA MET A 456 29.65 -8.87 -7.05
C MET A 456 28.71 -8.55 -8.23
N GLY A 457 29.16 -8.75 -9.47
CA GLY A 457 28.39 -8.54 -10.70
C GLY A 457 28.46 -7.13 -11.28
N HIS A 458 29.29 -6.25 -10.71
CA HIS A 458 29.44 -4.87 -11.16
C HIS A 458 30.38 -4.77 -12.35
N ASP A 459 30.12 -3.79 -13.22
CA ASP A 459 31.02 -3.46 -14.32
C ASP A 459 32.22 -2.66 -13.80
N THR A 460 33.43 -3.17 -14.01
CA THR A 460 34.68 -2.56 -13.57
C THR A 460 35.30 -1.63 -14.60
N THR A 461 34.64 -1.39 -15.75
CA THR A 461 35.15 -0.50 -16.80
C THR A 461 35.10 0.98 -16.42
N ASP A 462 34.15 1.39 -15.57
CA ASP A 462 34.08 2.75 -15.00
C ASP A 462 34.75 2.80 -13.62
N ASP A 463 35.96 3.34 -13.56
CA ASP A 463 36.72 3.44 -12.30
C ASP A 463 36.03 4.33 -11.25
N ARG A 464 35.13 5.25 -11.65
CA ARG A 464 34.41 6.11 -10.71
C ARG A 464 33.37 5.34 -9.91
N SER A 465 32.52 4.56 -10.58
CA SER A 465 31.52 3.72 -9.94
C SER A 465 32.20 2.64 -9.08
N ALA A 466 33.26 2.01 -9.60
CA ALA A 466 34.07 1.05 -8.87
C ALA A 466 34.70 1.63 -7.59
N THR A 467 35.24 2.86 -7.68
CA THR A 467 35.82 3.56 -6.51
C THR A 467 34.75 3.92 -5.49
N LYS A 468 33.57 4.38 -5.91
CA LYS A 468 32.46 4.68 -5.01
C LYS A 468 32.04 3.44 -4.23
N LEU A 469 31.78 2.32 -4.92
CA LEU A 469 31.38 1.07 -4.28
C LEU A 469 32.49 0.54 -3.36
N THR A 470 33.76 0.63 -3.77
CA THR A 470 34.90 0.27 -2.90
C THR A 470 34.88 1.09 -1.60
N ASN A 471 34.65 2.40 -1.68
CA ASN A 471 34.57 3.26 -0.50
C ASN A 471 33.37 2.90 0.39
N ASP A 472 32.23 2.54 -0.19
CA ASP A 472 31.06 2.10 0.57
C ASP A 472 31.36 0.79 1.34
N LEU A 473 32.04 -0.17 0.69
CA LEU A 473 32.48 -1.42 1.32
C LEU A 473 33.51 -1.19 2.45
N ILE A 474 34.47 -0.29 2.24
CA ILE A 474 35.41 0.14 3.29
C ILE A 474 34.64 0.79 4.44
N GLY A 475 33.65 1.64 4.14
CA GLY A 475 32.78 2.26 5.13
C GLY A 475 32.06 1.24 6.00
N VAL A 476 31.58 0.13 5.42
CA VAL A 476 30.97 -0.98 6.16
C VAL A 476 31.98 -1.71 7.05
N ILE A 477 33.18 -2.01 6.54
CA ILE A 477 34.27 -2.61 7.34
C ILE A 477 34.55 -1.77 8.59
N VAL A 478 34.70 -0.45 8.40
CA VAL A 478 34.97 0.49 9.48
C VAL A 478 33.77 0.59 10.43
N ALA A 479 32.55 0.72 9.90
CA ALA A 479 31.35 0.85 10.70
C ALA A 479 31.11 -0.39 11.58
N LEU A 480 31.47 -1.59 11.12
CA LEU A 480 31.31 -2.82 11.89
C LEU A 480 32.57 -3.19 12.71
N ASP A 481 33.59 -2.32 12.75
CA ASP A 481 34.87 -2.56 13.42
C ASP A 481 35.52 -3.90 13.00
N LEU A 482 35.37 -4.30 11.73
CA LEU A 482 35.78 -5.65 11.29
C LEU A 482 37.30 -5.86 11.33
N GLN A 483 38.08 -4.78 11.40
CA GLN A 483 39.53 -4.83 11.60
C GLN A 483 39.91 -5.59 12.87
N LYS A 484 39.07 -5.53 13.93
CA LYS A 484 39.28 -6.30 15.17
C LYS A 484 39.25 -7.82 14.93
N TYR A 485 38.57 -8.25 13.87
CA TYR A 485 38.44 -9.65 13.47
C TYR A 485 39.38 -10.01 12.31
N GLY A 486 40.38 -9.19 12.01
CA GLY A 486 41.35 -9.45 10.94
C GLY A 486 40.85 -9.11 9.53
N ILE A 487 39.69 -8.45 9.41
CA ILE A 487 39.12 -8.05 8.13
C ILE A 487 39.41 -6.57 7.87
N TYR A 488 40.14 -6.25 6.80
CA TYR A 488 40.46 -4.87 6.45
C TYR A 488 40.71 -4.70 4.95
N TYR A 489 40.79 -3.45 4.52
CA TYR A 489 41.21 -3.10 3.17
C TYR A 489 42.66 -2.61 3.16
N ASP A 490 43.52 -3.27 2.41
CA ASP A 490 44.89 -2.86 2.15
C ASP A 490 44.92 -1.90 0.97
N ALA A 491 45.04 -0.60 1.27
CA ALA A 491 45.08 0.46 0.26
C ALA A 491 46.33 0.42 -0.63
N ASN A 492 47.45 -0.13 -0.14
CA ASN A 492 48.70 -0.17 -0.91
C ASN A 492 48.62 -1.21 -2.03
N ASN A 493 48.03 -2.37 -1.73
CA ASN A 493 47.86 -3.45 -2.69
C ASN A 493 46.48 -3.46 -3.37
N GLN A 494 45.56 -2.59 -2.95
CA GLN A 494 44.16 -2.56 -3.36
C GLN A 494 43.46 -3.92 -3.17
N MET A 495 43.61 -4.50 -1.98
CA MET A 495 43.09 -5.83 -1.66
C MET A 495 42.16 -5.76 -0.44
N PHE A 496 41.07 -6.50 -0.47
CA PHE A 496 40.33 -6.87 0.73
C PHE A 496 40.99 -8.10 1.35
N VAL A 497 41.25 -8.05 2.66
CA VAL A 497 41.98 -9.06 3.41
C VAL A 497 41.09 -9.57 4.54
N ASN A 498 41.05 -10.89 4.71
CA ASN A 498 40.45 -11.62 5.82
C ASN A 498 41.51 -12.53 6.46
N ASN A 499 42.20 -12.02 7.48
CA ASN A 499 43.17 -12.78 8.25
C ASN A 499 42.48 -13.47 9.43
N GLU A 500 42.08 -14.73 9.25
CA GLU A 500 41.41 -15.51 10.31
C GLU A 500 42.26 -15.76 11.57
N THR A 501 43.56 -15.45 11.54
CA THR A 501 44.54 -15.74 12.59
C THR A 501 44.36 -14.93 13.87
N THR A 502 43.47 -13.93 13.91
CA THR A 502 43.12 -13.21 15.14
C THR A 502 41.95 -13.81 15.92
N LYS A 503 41.39 -14.95 15.49
CA LYS A 503 40.42 -15.72 16.31
C LYS A 503 41.16 -16.35 17.51
N ASP A 504 40.78 -15.96 18.72
CA ASP A 504 41.37 -16.41 19.99
C ASP A 504 41.71 -17.92 20.03
N SER A 505 42.99 -18.16 20.27
CA SER A 505 43.77 -19.36 20.65
C SER A 505 43.11 -20.57 21.35
N ASN A 506 41.97 -21.10 20.87
CA ASN A 506 41.45 -22.42 21.26
C ASN A 506 41.05 -23.32 20.07
N ALA A 507 41.66 -23.13 18.90
CA ALA A 507 41.15 -23.67 17.62
C ALA A 507 41.82 -24.95 17.06
N ASP A 508 42.76 -25.60 17.75
CA ASP A 508 43.39 -26.83 17.22
C ASP A 508 42.46 -28.05 17.24
N ASP A 509 41.56 -28.17 18.22
CA ASP A 509 40.61 -29.29 18.31
C ASP A 509 39.40 -29.13 17.37
N VAL A 510 39.18 -27.92 16.85
CA VAL A 510 38.09 -27.62 15.94
C VAL A 510 38.52 -27.85 14.48
N ALA A 511 39.78 -27.57 14.11
CA ALA A 511 40.29 -27.58 12.73
C ALA A 511 40.10 -28.90 11.95
N LYS A 512 40.21 -30.07 12.59
CA LYS A 512 40.11 -31.38 11.92
C LYS A 512 38.68 -31.88 11.71
N LEU A 513 37.74 -31.44 12.53
CA LEU A 513 36.30 -31.66 12.32
C LEU A 513 35.67 -30.53 11.50
N GLN A 514 36.39 -29.43 11.30
CA GLN A 514 35.98 -28.26 10.53
C GLN A 514 36.10 -28.50 9.03
N GLU A 515 37.19 -29.04 8.47
CA GLU A 515 37.45 -28.99 7.01
C GLU A 515 36.31 -29.53 6.09
N ASN A 516 35.74 -30.71 6.36
CA ASN A 516 34.61 -31.24 5.57
C ASN A 516 33.24 -30.64 5.95
N ILE A 517 33.18 -30.08 7.15
CA ILE A 517 32.04 -29.33 7.65
C ILE A 517 32.12 -27.88 7.14
N ASP A 518 33.29 -27.39 6.74
CA ASP A 518 33.63 -26.01 6.45
C ASP A 518 33.28 -25.61 5.05
N ASP A 519 33.27 -26.47 4.04
CA ASP A 519 32.79 -26.00 2.73
C ASP A 519 31.27 -25.70 2.79
N LEU A 520 30.50 -26.59 3.43
CA LEU A 520 29.06 -26.42 3.65
C LEU A 520 28.74 -25.42 4.78
N LYS A 521 29.52 -25.40 5.87
CA LYS A 521 29.38 -24.38 6.92
C LYS A 521 29.98 -23.06 6.51
N ASN A 522 30.90 -22.94 5.57
CA ASN A 522 31.42 -21.63 5.18
C ASN A 522 30.37 -20.95 4.33
N GLU A 523 29.67 -21.62 3.42
CA GLU A 523 28.49 -21.01 2.78
C GLU A 523 27.40 -20.68 3.81
N LEU A 524 26.99 -21.63 4.65
CA LEU A 524 25.96 -21.38 5.69
C LEU A 524 26.38 -20.39 6.77
N ARG A 525 27.66 -20.34 7.18
CA ARG A 525 28.21 -19.38 8.14
C ARG A 525 28.44 -18.05 7.46
N ALA A 526 28.90 -18.01 6.22
CA ALA A 526 29.02 -16.79 5.43
C ALA A 526 27.66 -16.14 5.29
N GLU A 527 26.65 -16.92 4.93
CA GLU A 527 25.26 -16.50 4.85
C GLU A 527 24.70 -16.13 6.22
N SER A 528 24.91 -16.94 7.27
CA SER A 528 24.45 -16.63 8.62
C SER A 528 25.14 -15.38 9.19
N LEU A 529 26.43 -15.18 8.90
CA LEU A 529 27.20 -13.99 9.25
C LEU A 529 26.71 -12.80 8.44
N ALA A 530 26.48 -12.94 7.13
CA ALA A 530 25.91 -11.92 6.27
C ALA A 530 24.51 -11.52 6.76
N THR A 531 23.67 -12.47 7.19
CA THR A 531 22.37 -12.19 7.80
C THR A 531 22.51 -11.49 9.15
N LYS A 532 23.41 -11.95 10.03
CA LYS A 532 23.70 -11.26 11.32
C LYS A 532 24.26 -9.85 11.10
N MET A 533 25.14 -9.68 10.13
CA MET A 533 25.72 -8.38 9.75
C MET A 533 24.66 -7.50 9.10
N THR A 534 23.77 -8.05 8.27
CA THR A 534 22.62 -7.33 7.74
C THR A 534 21.69 -6.89 8.87
N ALA A 535 21.42 -7.75 9.86
CA ALA A 535 20.66 -7.38 11.05
C ALA A 535 21.37 -6.27 11.86
N LEU A 536 22.70 -6.33 12.01
CA LEU A 536 23.47 -5.26 12.65
C LEU A 536 23.47 -3.96 11.84
N LEU A 537 23.50 -4.02 10.51
CA LEU A 537 23.39 -2.86 9.62
C LEU A 537 21.99 -2.25 9.71
N LEU A 538 20.94 -3.08 9.74
CA LEU A 538 19.55 -2.65 9.96
C LEU A 538 19.40 -1.96 11.32
N ASP A 539 19.92 -2.56 12.39
CA ASP A 539 19.88 -2.00 13.75
C ASP A 539 20.70 -0.71 13.87
N LYS A 540 21.89 -0.63 13.22
CA LYS A 540 22.80 0.51 13.38
C LYS A 540 22.40 1.74 12.56
N TYR A 541 21.80 1.56 11.39
CA TYR A 541 21.46 2.67 10.50
C TYR A 541 20.00 3.14 10.62
N TYR A 542 19.08 2.32 11.17
CA TYR A 542 17.64 2.60 11.07
C TYR A 542 16.80 2.35 12.34
N ARG A 543 17.40 1.96 13.47
CA ARG A 543 16.83 2.19 14.81
C ARG A 543 17.52 3.38 15.46
#